data_AF-A0A1Q8UE77-F1
#
_entry.id   AF-A0A1Q8UE77-F1
#
_cell.length_a   1.000
_cell.length_b   1.000
_cell.length_c   1.000
_cell.angle_alpha   90.00
_cell.angle_beta   90.00
_cell.angle_gamma   90.00
#
_symmetry.space_group_name_H-M   'P 1'
#
loop_
_entity.id
_entity.type
_entity.pdbx_description
1 polymer ?
#
loop_
_entity_poly.entity_id
_entity_poly.type
_entity_poly.pdbx_seq_one_letter_code
_entity_poly.pdbx_strand_id
1 'polypeptide(L)'
;MSEQPDHGADEGTVASLDLKPALEAVLMVVDEPATVDHLAKVLQRPRRAVADALRELADEYTVQRRGFDLRLVAGGWRFYTRPEYAAAVEGFVLDGQHARLTQAALETLAVVAYRQPVSRSRVSAVRGVNCDGVMRTLLQRGLVAEAGAEPETGAILYRTTNYFLERMGLRGLDELPELAPFLPEADAIEAETLEGVPSFDPDAPDTPDTHADDKTEF
;
A
#
# COMPACT_ATOMS: atom_id res chain seq x y z
N MET A 1 19.90 3.43 40.72
CA MET A 1 19.78 2.07 40.16
C MET A 1 18.31 1.87 39.88
N SER A 2 17.88 2.16 38.65
CA SER A 2 16.50 1.98 38.25
C SER A 2 16.28 0.50 37.98
N GLU A 3 15.44 -0.13 38.80
CA GLU A 3 14.91 -1.47 38.58
C GLU A 3 14.20 -1.50 37.21
N GLN A 4 14.78 -2.27 36.29
CA GLN A 4 14.08 -2.69 35.08
C GLN A 4 13.07 -3.78 35.47
N PRO A 5 11.79 -3.67 35.09
CA PRO A 5 10.83 -4.73 35.32
C PRO A 5 11.18 -5.91 34.41
N ASP A 6 11.57 -7.00 35.06
CA ASP A 6 11.65 -8.37 34.58
C ASP A 6 10.50 -8.66 33.59
N HIS A 7 10.84 -8.82 32.31
CA HIS A 7 9.89 -9.25 31.29
C HIS A 7 9.66 -10.76 31.42
N GLY A 8 8.98 -11.15 32.51
CA GLY A 8 8.31 -12.42 32.64
C GLY A 8 7.12 -12.48 31.69
N ALA A 9 7.39 -12.76 30.42
CA ALA A 9 6.37 -13.15 29.45
C ALA A 9 6.37 -14.68 29.32
N ASP A 10 5.74 -15.32 30.31
CA ASP A 10 4.96 -16.56 30.16
C ASP A 10 5.60 -17.73 29.39
N GLU A 11 6.67 -18.31 29.95
CA GLU A 11 7.28 -19.57 29.49
C GLU A 11 6.38 -20.83 29.73
N GLY A 12 5.11 -20.64 30.14
CA GLY A 12 4.16 -21.71 30.47
C GLY A 12 3.13 -22.09 29.41
N THR A 13 2.97 -21.34 28.31
CA THR A 13 1.64 -21.35 27.62
C THR A 13 1.57 -22.05 26.27
N VAL A 14 2.63 -22.08 25.44
CA VAL A 14 2.50 -22.67 24.08
C VAL A 14 2.19 -24.17 24.15
N ALA A 15 2.82 -24.88 25.07
CA ALA A 15 2.58 -26.29 25.31
C ALA A 15 1.28 -26.60 26.08
N SER A 16 0.47 -25.62 26.47
CA SER A 16 -0.86 -25.88 27.05
C SER A 16 -1.99 -25.58 26.08
N LEU A 17 -1.71 -24.90 24.95
CA LEU A 17 -2.69 -24.62 23.90
C LEU A 17 -3.25 -25.90 23.26
N ASP A 18 -4.51 -25.80 22.87
CA ASP A 18 -5.17 -26.79 22.02
C ASP A 18 -4.43 -26.91 20.68
N LEU A 19 -4.00 -28.13 20.35
CA LEU A 19 -3.05 -28.37 19.26
C LEU A 19 -3.59 -27.94 17.90
N LYS A 20 -4.86 -28.26 17.60
CA LYS A 20 -5.47 -27.95 16.30
C LYS A 20 -5.62 -26.43 16.09
N PRO A 21 -6.25 -25.66 16.99
CA PRO A 21 -6.27 -24.20 16.90
C PRO A 21 -4.88 -23.55 16.85
N ALA A 22 -3.92 -24.08 17.60
CA ALA A 22 -2.54 -23.58 17.56
C ALA A 22 -1.88 -23.81 16.18
N LEU A 23 -2.10 -24.98 15.56
CA LEU A 23 -1.63 -25.27 14.21
C LEU A 23 -2.27 -24.35 13.17
N GLU A 24 -3.58 -24.12 13.26
CA GLU A 24 -4.31 -23.19 12.39
C GLU A 24 -3.72 -21.78 12.47
N ALA A 25 -3.54 -21.27 13.69
CA ALA A 25 -3.00 -19.94 13.93
C ALA A 25 -1.59 -19.78 13.34
N VAL A 26 -0.70 -20.77 13.54
CA VAL A 26 0.65 -20.75 12.97
C VAL A 26 0.60 -20.84 11.45
N LEU A 27 -0.17 -21.77 10.88
CA LEU A 27 -0.24 -21.97 9.43
C LEU A 27 -0.92 -20.80 8.69
N MET A 28 -1.69 -19.96 9.38
CA MET A 28 -2.30 -18.76 8.81
C MET A 28 -1.27 -17.67 8.49
N VAL A 29 -0.17 -17.61 9.24
CA VAL A 29 0.86 -16.56 9.11
C VAL A 29 2.10 -16.99 8.32
N VAL A 30 2.26 -18.27 8.01
CA VAL A 30 3.43 -18.74 7.23
C VAL A 30 3.34 -18.35 5.75
N ASP A 31 4.44 -17.79 5.25
CA ASP A 31 4.64 -17.38 3.86
C ASP A 31 5.26 -18.49 3.00
N GLU A 32 5.72 -19.60 3.60
CA GLU A 32 6.27 -20.79 2.96
C GLU A 32 5.71 -22.09 3.58
N PRO A 33 5.73 -23.25 2.88
CA PRO A 33 5.28 -24.52 3.45
C PRO A 33 6.03 -24.92 4.73
N ALA A 34 5.30 -25.10 5.83
CA ALA A 34 5.88 -25.39 7.13
C ALA A 34 6.07 -26.89 7.37
N THR A 35 7.30 -27.34 7.66
CA THR A 35 7.56 -28.76 7.92
C THR A 35 6.99 -29.20 9.27
N VAL A 36 6.63 -30.49 9.38
CA VAL A 36 6.14 -31.07 10.64
C VAL A 36 7.18 -30.92 11.76
N ASP A 37 8.47 -31.07 11.44
CA ASP A 37 9.56 -30.91 12.41
C ASP A 37 9.64 -29.47 12.95
N HIS A 38 9.46 -28.47 12.09
CA HIS A 38 9.43 -27.07 12.50
C HIS A 38 8.21 -26.77 13.38
N LEU A 39 7.02 -27.20 12.95
CA LEU A 39 5.76 -27.02 13.71
C LEU A 39 5.81 -27.70 15.08
N ALA A 40 6.36 -28.91 15.15
CA ALA A 40 6.55 -29.65 16.40
C ALA A 40 7.48 -28.92 17.38
N LYS A 41 8.56 -28.32 16.86
CA LYS A 41 9.50 -27.52 17.66
C LYS A 41 8.85 -26.24 18.19
N VAL A 42 8.15 -25.49 17.34
CA VAL A 42 7.49 -24.23 17.71
C VAL A 42 6.38 -24.47 18.72
N LEU A 43 5.54 -25.48 18.49
CA LEU A 43 4.41 -25.79 19.36
C LEU A 43 4.78 -26.64 20.59
N GLN A 44 6.05 -27.06 20.71
CA GLN A 44 6.53 -27.91 21.79
C GLN A 44 5.69 -29.19 21.95
N ARG A 45 5.48 -29.89 20.82
CA ARG A 45 4.62 -31.09 20.72
C ARG A 45 5.36 -32.24 20.05
N PRO A 46 5.03 -33.50 20.36
CA PRO A 46 5.59 -34.63 19.64
C PRO A 46 5.27 -34.56 18.14
N ARG A 47 6.28 -34.79 17.29
CA ARG A 47 6.15 -34.78 15.82
C ARG A 47 4.96 -35.61 15.32
N ARG A 48 4.74 -36.78 15.93
CA ARG A 48 3.63 -37.67 15.58
C ARG A 48 2.26 -37.01 15.85
N ALA A 49 2.08 -36.40 17.01
CA ALA A 49 0.83 -35.71 17.36
C ALA A 49 0.53 -34.56 16.39
N VAL A 50 1.56 -33.79 16.00
CA VAL A 50 1.43 -32.73 14.98
C VAL A 50 1.05 -33.30 13.62
N ALA A 51 1.73 -34.34 13.16
CA ALA A 51 1.42 -34.96 11.88
C ALA A 51 0.00 -35.52 11.82
N ASP A 52 -0.45 -36.15 12.91
CA ASP A 52 -1.79 -36.73 13.01
C ASP A 52 -2.86 -35.62 13.04
N ALA A 53 -2.66 -34.57 13.84
CA ALA A 53 -3.56 -33.41 13.89
C ALA A 53 -3.66 -32.65 12.55
N LEU A 54 -2.56 -32.51 11.80
CA LEU A 54 -2.56 -31.87 10.48
C LEU A 54 -3.38 -32.65 9.46
N ARG A 55 -3.28 -33.99 9.46
CA ARG A 55 -4.11 -34.83 8.57
C ARG A 55 -5.57 -34.74 8.96
N GLU A 56 -5.87 -34.81 10.24
CA GLU A 56 -7.24 -34.71 10.74
C GLU A 56 -7.88 -33.37 10.37
N LEU A 57 -7.14 -32.25 10.52
CA LEU A 57 -7.60 -30.93 10.07
C LEU A 57 -7.85 -30.87 8.57
N ALA A 58 -6.94 -31.43 7.76
CA ALA A 58 -7.11 -31.46 6.31
C ALA A 58 -8.38 -32.24 5.89
N ASP A 59 -8.64 -33.38 6.54
CA ASP A 59 -9.84 -34.19 6.32
C ASP A 59 -11.10 -33.45 6.78
N GLU A 60 -11.07 -32.83 7.97
CA GLU A 60 -12.17 -32.03 8.51
C GLU A 60 -12.56 -30.88 7.58
N TYR A 61 -11.60 -30.10 7.07
CA TYR A 61 -11.89 -29.00 6.13
C TYR A 61 -12.48 -29.50 4.82
N THR A 62 -12.08 -30.69 4.38
CA THR A 62 -12.61 -31.35 3.19
C THR A 62 -14.05 -31.78 3.40
N VAL A 63 -14.36 -32.45 4.51
CA VAL A 63 -15.72 -32.85 4.88
C VAL A 63 -16.64 -31.64 5.07
N GLN A 64 -16.13 -30.58 5.71
CA GLN A 64 -16.87 -29.33 5.94
C GLN A 64 -17.04 -28.48 4.66
N ARG A 65 -16.41 -28.85 3.54
CA ARG A 65 -16.41 -28.07 2.28
C ARG A 65 -15.99 -26.61 2.48
N ARG A 66 -14.91 -26.39 3.24
CA ARG A 66 -14.33 -25.04 3.43
C ARG A 66 -13.75 -24.53 2.11
N GLY A 67 -13.71 -23.20 1.90
CA GLY A 67 -13.16 -22.59 0.68
C GLY A 67 -11.63 -22.72 0.50
N PHE A 68 -10.94 -23.34 1.47
CA PHE A 68 -9.51 -23.59 1.47
C PHE A 68 -9.21 -25.07 1.76
N ASP A 69 -7.99 -25.48 1.41
CA ASP A 69 -7.40 -26.78 1.66
C ASP A 69 -6.12 -26.62 2.48
N LEU A 70 -5.90 -27.53 3.42
CA LEU A 70 -4.59 -27.74 4.05
C LEU A 70 -3.87 -28.87 3.29
N ARG A 71 -2.75 -28.56 2.62
CA ARG A 71 -2.05 -29.51 1.74
C ARG A 71 -0.60 -29.71 2.17
N LEU A 72 -0.09 -30.93 1.98
CA LEU A 72 1.32 -31.28 2.09
C LEU A 72 2.01 -31.12 0.72
N VAL A 73 2.87 -30.11 0.59
CA VAL A 73 3.61 -29.77 -0.64
C VAL A 73 5.09 -29.62 -0.30
N ALA A 74 5.98 -30.24 -1.10
CA ALA A 74 7.43 -30.17 -0.91
C ALA A 74 7.91 -30.54 0.52
N GLY A 75 7.18 -31.42 1.21
CA GLY A 75 7.50 -31.83 2.58
C GLY A 75 7.03 -30.87 3.68
N GLY A 76 6.32 -29.80 3.33
CA GLY A 76 5.71 -28.84 4.26
C GLY A 76 4.20 -28.71 4.08
N TRP A 77 3.52 -28.26 5.13
CA TRP A 77 2.08 -28.03 5.14
C TRP A 77 1.76 -26.55 4.93
N ARG A 78 0.73 -26.26 4.14
CA ARG A 78 0.25 -24.90 3.92
C ARG A 78 -1.23 -24.87 3.53
N PHE A 79 -1.89 -23.75 3.86
CA PHE A 79 -3.19 -23.42 3.31
C PHE A 79 -3.10 -22.99 1.84
N TYR A 80 -4.07 -23.46 1.06
CA TYR A 80 -4.32 -23.07 -0.32
C TYR A 80 -5.82 -22.79 -0.50
N THR A 81 -6.17 -21.89 -1.41
CA THR A 81 -7.57 -21.76 -1.82
C THR A 81 -8.00 -22.97 -2.65
N ARG A 82 -9.26 -23.39 -2.52
CA ARG A 82 -9.81 -24.43 -3.38
C ARG A 82 -10.03 -23.87 -4.79
N PRO A 83 -9.74 -24.66 -5.84
CA PRO A 83 -9.88 -24.21 -7.22
C PRO A 83 -11.33 -23.85 -7.59
N GLU A 84 -12.31 -24.46 -6.92
CA GLU A 84 -13.75 -24.16 -7.06
C GLU A 84 -14.09 -22.69 -6.78
N TYR A 85 -13.27 -22.00 -5.97
CA TYR A 85 -13.45 -20.59 -5.61
C TYR A 85 -12.45 -19.67 -6.32
N ALA A 86 -11.73 -20.16 -7.33
CA ALA A 86 -10.73 -19.37 -8.06
C ALA A 86 -11.31 -18.04 -8.59
N ALA A 87 -12.51 -18.06 -9.16
CA ALA A 87 -13.16 -16.85 -9.69
C ALA A 87 -13.38 -15.76 -8.62
N ALA A 88 -13.70 -16.13 -7.38
CA ALA A 88 -13.88 -15.16 -6.29
C ALA A 88 -12.54 -14.56 -5.83
N VAL A 89 -11.49 -15.38 -5.78
CA VAL A 89 -10.12 -14.94 -5.48
C VAL A 89 -9.61 -14.02 -6.59
N GLU A 90 -9.80 -14.40 -7.85
CA GLU A 90 -9.46 -13.59 -9.02
C GLU A 90 -10.18 -12.25 -8.97
N GLY A 91 -11.49 -12.23 -8.74
CA GLY A 91 -12.26 -10.99 -8.60
C GLY A 91 -11.69 -10.06 -7.52
N PHE A 92 -11.36 -10.59 -6.34
CA PHE A 92 -10.76 -9.79 -5.25
C PHE A 92 -9.36 -9.26 -5.59
N VAL A 93 -8.50 -10.11 -6.16
CA VAL A 93 -7.14 -9.73 -6.57
C VAL A 93 -7.20 -8.67 -7.67
N LEU A 94 -8.10 -8.82 -8.63
CA LEU A 94 -8.30 -7.90 -9.74
C LEU A 94 -8.94 -6.58 -9.27
N ASP A 95 -9.94 -6.60 -8.39
CA ASP A 95 -10.54 -5.38 -7.83
C ASP A 95 -9.52 -4.53 -7.06
N GLY A 96 -8.61 -5.17 -6.33
CA GLY A 96 -7.46 -4.51 -5.70
C GLY A 96 -6.49 -3.86 -6.70
N GLN A 97 -6.39 -4.39 -7.92
CA GLN A 97 -5.58 -3.86 -9.02
C GLN A 97 -6.34 -2.87 -9.94
N HIS A 98 -7.66 -2.74 -9.80
CA HIS A 98 -8.55 -1.98 -10.69
C HIS A 98 -9.21 -0.73 -10.09
N ALA A 99 -9.01 -0.39 -8.81
CA ALA A 99 -9.46 0.91 -8.32
C ALA A 99 -8.84 2.02 -9.18
N ARG A 100 -9.66 2.75 -9.96
CA ARG A 100 -9.19 3.83 -10.84
C ARG A 100 -8.27 4.76 -10.06
N LEU A 101 -7.12 5.11 -10.65
CA LEU A 101 -6.27 6.15 -10.06
C LEU A 101 -7.10 7.43 -9.95
N THR A 102 -7.04 8.08 -8.80
CA THR A 102 -7.62 9.40 -8.64
C THR A 102 -6.90 10.37 -9.57
N GLN A 103 -7.53 11.51 -9.87
CA GLN A 103 -6.89 12.56 -10.68
C GLN A 103 -5.53 12.96 -10.08
N ALA A 104 -5.47 13.17 -8.76
CA ALA A 104 -4.22 13.48 -8.08
C ALA A 104 -3.15 12.40 -8.27
N ALA A 105 -3.53 11.12 -8.34
CA ALA A 105 -2.61 10.02 -8.59
C ALA A 105 -2.14 9.95 -10.04
N LEU A 106 -3.02 10.24 -11.00
CA LEU A 106 -2.66 10.36 -12.41
C LEU A 106 -1.70 11.53 -12.65
N GLU A 107 -1.97 12.68 -12.05
CA GLU A 107 -1.10 13.86 -12.14
C GLU A 107 0.29 13.58 -11.53
N THR A 108 0.37 12.91 -10.38
CA THR A 108 1.66 12.51 -9.78
C THR A 108 2.39 11.52 -10.68
N LEU A 109 1.67 10.51 -11.19
CA LEU A 109 2.24 9.50 -12.08
C LEU A 109 2.81 10.12 -13.36
N ALA A 110 2.11 11.12 -13.92
CA ALA A 110 2.60 11.87 -15.08
C ALA A 110 3.91 12.61 -14.76
N VAL A 111 3.98 13.30 -13.62
CA VAL A 111 5.24 13.98 -13.20
C VAL A 111 6.39 12.99 -13.12
N VAL A 112 6.18 11.79 -12.56
CA VAL A 112 7.22 10.75 -12.50
C VAL A 112 7.59 10.26 -13.92
N ALA A 113 6.61 9.98 -14.77
CA ALA A 113 6.86 9.47 -16.13
C ALA A 113 7.70 10.44 -16.99
N TYR A 114 7.43 11.75 -16.92
CA TYR A 114 8.14 12.77 -17.70
C TYR A 114 9.44 13.26 -17.08
N ARG A 115 9.63 13.15 -15.76
CA ARG A 115 10.82 13.67 -15.06
C ARG A 115 11.72 12.62 -14.44
N GLN A 116 11.43 11.32 -14.62
CA GLN A 116 12.27 10.26 -14.11
C GLN A 116 13.71 10.33 -14.65
N PRO A 117 14.72 9.96 -13.84
CA PRO A 117 14.61 9.59 -12.42
C PRO A 117 14.37 10.83 -11.52
N VAL A 118 13.36 10.80 -10.64
CA VAL A 118 12.93 11.96 -9.84
C VAL A 118 12.76 11.62 -8.37
N SER A 119 13.13 12.53 -7.47
CA SER A 119 12.93 12.36 -6.02
C SER A 119 11.51 12.72 -5.59
N ARG A 120 11.04 12.13 -4.48
CA ARG A 120 9.72 12.43 -3.89
C ARG A 120 9.54 13.91 -3.55
N SER A 121 10.58 14.58 -3.07
CA SER A 121 10.55 16.02 -2.77
C SER A 121 10.35 16.86 -4.03
N ARG A 122 11.06 16.54 -5.11
CA ARG A 122 10.91 17.22 -6.42
C ARG A 122 9.52 17.00 -7.03
N VAL A 123 8.94 15.80 -6.87
CA VAL A 123 7.55 15.53 -7.29
C VAL A 123 6.55 16.40 -6.52
N SER A 124 6.66 16.48 -5.19
CA SER A 124 5.79 17.33 -4.36
C SER A 124 5.95 18.83 -4.70
N ALA A 125 7.17 19.28 -5.00
CA ALA A 125 7.43 20.66 -5.42
C ALA A 125 6.73 20.99 -6.75
N VAL A 126 6.83 20.12 -7.75
CA VAL A 126 6.16 20.29 -9.05
C VAL A 126 4.63 20.30 -8.90
N ARG A 127 4.09 19.49 -8.00
CA ARG A 127 2.64 19.41 -7.77
C ARG A 127 2.10 20.52 -6.85
N GLY A 128 2.97 21.27 -6.17
CA GLY A 128 2.59 22.27 -5.19
C GLY A 128 1.90 21.72 -3.93
N VAL A 129 1.83 20.39 -3.77
CA VAL A 129 1.11 19.71 -2.67
C VAL A 129 1.86 18.46 -2.22
N ASN A 130 1.61 18.01 -0.99
CA ASN A 130 2.21 16.78 -0.47
C ASN A 130 1.73 15.54 -1.25
N CYS A 131 2.66 14.84 -1.89
CA CYS A 131 2.39 13.66 -2.71
C CYS A 131 2.69 12.32 -2.02
N ASP A 132 3.00 12.28 -0.72
CA ASP A 132 3.50 11.09 -0.02
C ASP A 132 2.54 9.89 -0.07
N GLY A 133 1.26 10.12 0.21
CA GLY A 133 0.24 9.07 0.18
C GLY A 133 0.02 8.52 -1.23
N VAL A 134 0.09 9.40 -2.23
CA VAL A 134 -0.05 9.04 -3.65
C VAL A 134 1.16 8.24 -4.11
N MET A 135 2.38 8.68 -3.81
CA MET A 135 3.62 7.97 -4.15
C MET A 135 3.63 6.56 -3.54
N ARG A 136 3.22 6.43 -2.28
CA ARG A 136 3.07 5.12 -1.62
C ARG A 136 2.09 4.21 -2.37
N THR A 137 0.96 4.77 -2.80
CA THR A 137 -0.07 4.05 -3.56
C THR A 137 0.46 3.61 -4.94
N LEU A 138 1.20 4.47 -5.64
CA LEU A 138 1.79 4.17 -6.94
C LEU A 138 2.88 3.08 -6.85
N LEU A 139 3.69 3.09 -5.78
CA LEU A 139 4.66 2.03 -5.47
C LEU A 139 3.97 0.70 -5.16
N GLN A 140 2.96 0.71 -4.29
CA GLN A 140 2.18 -0.49 -3.92
C GLN A 140 1.49 -1.12 -5.14
N ARG A 141 1.06 -0.30 -6.09
CA ARG A 141 0.45 -0.76 -7.35
C ARG A 141 1.46 -1.12 -8.42
N GLY A 142 2.76 -1.03 -8.14
CA GLY A 142 3.83 -1.39 -9.08
C GLY A 142 3.90 -0.49 -10.32
N LEU A 143 3.26 0.68 -10.33
CA LEU A 143 3.33 1.63 -11.45
C LEU A 143 4.63 2.44 -11.44
N VAL A 144 5.21 2.61 -10.25
CA VAL A 144 6.48 3.28 -10.00
C VAL A 144 7.37 2.36 -9.16
N ALA A 145 8.69 2.46 -9.33
CA ALA A 145 9.71 1.76 -8.55
C ALA A 145 10.87 2.68 -8.19
N GLU A 146 11.66 2.29 -7.21
CA GLU A 146 12.89 3.00 -6.82
C GLU A 146 13.98 2.81 -7.88
N ALA A 147 14.73 3.88 -8.14
CA ALA A 147 15.75 3.99 -9.19
C ALA A 147 17.12 4.36 -8.60
N GLY A 148 17.39 3.95 -7.36
CA GLY A 148 18.60 4.31 -6.61
C GLY A 148 18.44 5.61 -5.82
N ALA A 149 19.56 6.24 -5.48
CA ALA A 149 19.61 7.47 -4.70
C ALA A 149 20.39 8.57 -5.42
N GLU A 150 19.97 9.83 -5.22
CA GLU A 150 20.64 11.00 -5.75
C GLU A 150 22.03 11.16 -5.09
N PRO A 151 23.12 11.28 -5.85
CA PRO A 151 24.48 11.26 -5.30
C PRO A 151 24.79 12.37 -4.29
N GLU A 152 24.18 13.55 -4.48
CA GLU A 152 24.47 14.74 -3.68
C GLU A 152 23.65 14.80 -2.39
N THR A 153 22.39 14.38 -2.45
CA THR A 153 21.42 14.51 -1.35
C THR A 153 21.12 13.20 -0.65
N GLY A 154 21.45 12.06 -1.26
CA GLY A 154 21.04 10.73 -0.82
C GLY A 154 19.55 10.45 -0.97
N ALA A 155 18.78 11.32 -1.63
CA ALA A 155 17.34 11.15 -1.78
C ALA A 155 17.00 9.98 -2.71
N ILE A 156 16.03 9.15 -2.31
CA ILE A 156 15.54 8.05 -3.16
C ILE A 156 14.91 8.62 -4.44
N LEU A 157 15.36 8.10 -5.57
CA LEU A 157 14.84 8.41 -6.91
C LEU A 157 13.80 7.39 -7.32
N TYR A 158 12.84 7.83 -8.12
CA TYR A 158 11.72 7.03 -8.59
C TYR A 158 11.62 7.06 -10.11
N ARG A 159 11.15 5.95 -10.69
CA ARG A 159 10.91 5.74 -12.13
C ARG A 159 9.66 4.91 -12.37
N THR A 160 9.05 5.02 -13.54
CA THR A 160 7.98 4.13 -13.98
C THR A 160 8.50 2.71 -14.25
N THR A 161 7.61 1.72 -14.16
CA THR A 161 7.91 0.30 -14.39
C THR A 161 7.44 -0.17 -15.77
N ASN A 162 7.78 -1.42 -16.13
CA ASN A 162 7.21 -2.04 -17.33
C ASN A 162 5.68 -2.23 -17.19
N TYR A 163 5.20 -2.48 -15.98
CA TYR A 163 3.76 -2.58 -15.70
C TYR A 163 3.02 -1.28 -16.04
N PHE A 164 3.64 -0.12 -15.81
CA PHE A 164 3.09 1.17 -16.28
C PHE A 164 2.93 1.21 -17.81
N LEU A 165 3.96 0.81 -18.57
CA LEU A 165 3.93 0.81 -20.04
C LEU A 165 2.84 -0.11 -20.58
N GLU A 166 2.74 -1.33 -20.04
CA GLU A 166 1.69 -2.29 -20.38
C GLU A 166 0.29 -1.73 -20.13
N ARG A 167 0.09 -1.05 -18.99
CA ARG A 167 -1.21 -0.44 -18.63
C ARG A 167 -1.55 0.78 -19.48
N MET A 168 -0.56 1.51 -19.97
CA MET A 168 -0.75 2.65 -20.87
C MET A 168 -0.81 2.25 -22.35
N GLY A 169 -0.54 0.98 -22.68
CA GLY A 169 -0.49 0.50 -24.06
C GLY A 169 0.69 1.05 -24.87
N LEU A 170 1.78 1.41 -24.18
CA LEU A 170 2.99 1.98 -24.77
C LEU A 170 4.06 0.90 -24.92
N ARG A 171 4.85 0.96 -26.00
CA ARG A 171 6.01 0.06 -26.18
C ARG A 171 7.26 0.57 -25.47
N GLY A 172 7.31 1.87 -25.20
CA GLY A 172 8.43 2.55 -24.58
C GLY A 172 8.04 3.93 -24.06
N LEU A 173 8.94 4.54 -23.29
CA LEU A 173 8.73 5.89 -22.73
C LEU A 173 8.84 6.99 -23.80
N ASP A 174 9.49 6.69 -24.93
CA ASP A 174 9.58 7.53 -26.12
C ASP A 174 8.23 7.71 -26.84
N GLU A 175 7.24 6.85 -26.56
CA GLU A 175 5.88 6.98 -27.07
C GLU A 175 5.00 7.89 -26.18
N LEU A 176 5.54 8.45 -25.09
CA LEU A 176 4.82 9.44 -24.30
C LEU A 176 4.61 10.72 -25.12
N PRO A 177 3.39 11.28 -25.17
CA PRO A 177 3.13 12.53 -25.86
C PRO A 177 4.09 13.63 -25.40
N GLU A 178 4.61 14.42 -26.33
CA GLU A 178 5.39 15.59 -25.93
C GLU A 178 4.51 16.51 -25.05
N LEU A 179 5.11 17.03 -23.98
CA LEU A 179 4.49 18.09 -23.20
C LEU A 179 4.27 19.26 -24.17
N ALA A 180 3.03 19.47 -24.59
CA ALA A 180 2.69 20.52 -25.54
C ALA A 180 3.28 21.88 -25.07
N PRO A 181 3.67 22.78 -25.99
CA PRO A 181 4.41 24.02 -25.70
C PRO A 181 3.63 25.08 -24.87
N PHE A 182 2.57 24.70 -24.16
CA PHE A 182 1.73 25.58 -23.34
C PHE A 182 1.94 25.40 -21.83
N LEU A 183 2.98 24.69 -21.40
CA LEU A 183 3.38 24.65 -20.00
C LEU A 183 4.47 25.71 -19.76
N PRO A 184 4.28 26.65 -18.81
CA PRO A 184 5.30 27.62 -18.48
C PRO A 184 6.58 26.93 -18.01
N GLU A 185 7.72 27.42 -18.45
CA GLU A 185 9.05 26.91 -18.08
C GLU A 185 9.23 26.98 -16.55
N ALA A 186 9.90 25.97 -15.98
CA ALA A 186 10.00 25.79 -14.53
C ALA A 186 10.64 26.97 -13.78
N ASP A 187 11.39 27.81 -14.49
CA ASP A 187 12.05 29.01 -13.94
C ASP A 187 11.06 30.16 -13.67
N ALA A 188 9.84 30.10 -14.23
CA ALA A 188 8.79 31.10 -13.98
C ALA A 188 8.07 30.93 -12.62
N ILE A 189 8.22 29.78 -11.96
CA ILE A 189 7.51 29.46 -10.71
C ILE A 189 8.16 30.16 -9.49
N GLU A 190 9.45 30.52 -9.56
CA GLU A 190 10.12 31.25 -8.46
C GLU A 190 9.63 32.70 -8.32
N ALA A 191 9.10 33.32 -9.38
CA ALA A 191 8.63 34.71 -9.35
C ALA A 191 7.22 34.89 -8.76
N GLU A 192 6.32 33.91 -8.95
CA GLU A 192 4.92 34.05 -8.51
C GLU A 192 4.69 33.72 -7.03
N THR A 193 5.64 33.07 -6.34
CA THR A 193 5.53 32.82 -4.88
C THR A 193 5.71 34.06 -4.00
N LEU A 194 6.14 35.21 -4.55
CA LEU A 194 6.37 36.44 -3.80
C LEU A 194 5.23 37.47 -3.87
N GLU A 195 4.24 37.31 -4.75
CA GLU A 195 3.11 38.23 -4.87
C GLU A 195 1.78 37.52 -4.59
N GLY A 196 1.43 37.36 -3.31
CA GLY A 196 0.10 36.83 -3.00
C GLY A 196 -0.12 36.34 -1.57
N VAL A 197 0.36 37.06 -0.55
CA VAL A 197 -0.19 36.88 0.80
C VAL A 197 -1.14 38.05 1.06
N PRO A 198 -2.47 37.89 0.96
CA PRO A 198 -3.36 38.88 1.53
C PRO A 198 -3.14 38.89 3.05
N SER A 199 -2.73 40.04 3.57
CA SER A 199 -2.65 40.29 5.01
C SER A 199 -4.05 40.14 5.60
N PHE A 200 -4.27 39.07 6.38
CA PHE A 200 -5.45 38.94 7.22
C PHE A 200 -5.19 39.76 8.48
N ASP A 201 -5.72 40.99 8.52
CA ASP A 201 -5.70 41.83 9.71
C ASP A 201 -6.97 41.53 10.55
N PRO A 202 -6.85 40.87 11.71
CA PRO A 202 -8.01 40.44 12.50
C PRO A 202 -8.72 41.57 13.25
N ASP A 203 -8.27 42.82 13.18
CA ASP A 203 -8.81 43.96 13.95
C ASP A 203 -9.54 45.03 13.09
N ALA A 204 -9.95 44.72 11.86
CA ALA A 204 -10.78 45.65 11.08
C ALA A 204 -12.22 45.73 11.67
N PRO A 205 -12.72 46.91 12.06
CA PRO A 205 -14.06 47.03 12.62
C PRO A 205 -15.14 46.87 11.55
N ASP A 206 -16.13 46.01 11.82
CA ASP A 206 -17.34 45.83 11.00
C ASP A 206 -18.09 47.15 10.86
N THR A 207 -18.26 47.62 9.62
CA THR A 207 -19.16 48.73 9.31
C THR A 207 -20.56 48.16 9.02
N PRO A 208 -21.63 48.70 9.65
CA PRO A 208 -22.96 48.18 9.44
C PRO A 208 -23.53 48.62 8.09
N ASP A 209 -24.01 47.65 7.32
CA ASP A 209 -24.80 47.82 6.10
C ASP A 209 -26.01 48.72 6.36
N THR A 210 -26.04 49.87 5.70
CA THR A 210 -27.26 50.68 5.53
C THR A 210 -27.75 50.49 4.10
N HIS A 211 -28.72 49.61 3.90
CA HIS A 211 -29.55 49.64 2.71
C HIS A 211 -31.02 49.76 3.10
N ALA A 212 -31.52 50.96 2.83
CA ALA A 212 -32.91 51.35 2.85
C ALA A 212 -33.68 50.63 1.73
N ASP A 213 -34.91 50.26 2.03
CA ASP A 213 -35.95 50.05 1.02
C ASP A 213 -37.31 50.38 1.65
N ASP A 214 -38.05 51.33 1.08
CA ASP A 214 -39.43 51.14 0.61
C ASP A 214 -40.06 52.48 0.13
N LYS A 215 -40.47 52.47 -1.15
CA LYS A 215 -41.60 53.14 -1.82
C LYS A 215 -41.79 54.66 -1.78
N THR A 216 -41.84 55.25 -2.99
CA THR A 216 -43.10 55.87 -3.50
C THR A 216 -43.16 55.86 -5.04
N GLU A 217 -44.39 55.62 -5.52
CA GLU A 217 -45.06 55.74 -6.84
C GLU A 217 -44.41 56.69 -7.87
N PHE A 218 -44.48 56.46 -9.19
CA PHE A 218 -45.66 56.39 -10.07
C PHE A 218 -45.38 55.60 -11.36
#